data_AF-A0A820IXY7-F1
#
_entry.id   AF-A0A820IXY7-F1
#
_cell.length_a   1.000
_cell.length_b   1.000
_cell.length_c   1.000
_cell.angle_alpha   90.00
_cell.angle_beta   90.00
_cell.angle_gamma   90.00
#
_symmetry.space_group_name_H-M   'P 1'
#
loop_
_entity.id
_entity.type
_entity.pdbx_description
1 polymer ?
#
loop_
_entity_poly.entity_id
_entity_poly.type
_entity_poly.pdbx_seq_one_letter_code
_entity_poly.pdbx_strand_id
1 'polypeptide(L)'
;MNQIIPSIIFNMKVPNQNRTQDLSITTVSPEHVIITTEILTENDLNILANTILKDLFCRVHVNDIPTCIKPVLNHLDLHELWTVVDFPKYIFSEIMNSVNHYNSYKIIDLLLDHLEVYSEKKDILRMKTCIMQVIHVCLIFAATNTGVGSTIFTGITRLIKCLEKSFHNESRRSKASVYIQDEQQ
;
A
#
# COMPACT_ATOMS: atom_id res chain seq x y z
N MET A 1 -11.26 -9.44 10.47
CA MET A 1 -10.63 -8.39 9.62
C MET A 1 -10.42 -8.81 8.17
N ASN A 2 -10.06 -10.07 7.90
CA ASN A 2 -9.69 -10.57 6.57
C ASN A 2 -10.73 -10.39 5.45
N GLN A 3 -12.02 -10.19 5.76
CA GLN A 3 -13.06 -9.91 4.76
C GLN A 3 -13.57 -8.46 4.80
N ILE A 4 -13.41 -7.78 5.95
CA ILE A 4 -13.91 -6.41 6.15
C ILE A 4 -13.03 -5.42 5.37
N ILE A 5 -11.71 -5.53 5.51
CA ILE A 5 -10.77 -4.63 4.84
C ILE A 5 -10.87 -4.76 3.30
N PRO A 6 -10.88 -5.96 2.71
CA PRO A 6 -11.11 -6.09 1.26
C PRO A 6 -12.45 -5.51 0.79
N SER A 7 -13.52 -5.66 1.57
CA SER A 7 -14.84 -5.11 1.22
C SER A 7 -14.85 -3.58 1.26
N ILE A 8 -14.11 -2.97 2.19
CA ILE A 8 -13.93 -1.52 2.23
C ILE A 8 -13.14 -1.06 1.02
N ILE A 9 -11.99 -1.69 0.73
CA ILE A 9 -11.12 -1.32 -0.39
C ILE A 9 -11.83 -1.45 -1.72
N PHE A 10 -12.65 -2.49 -1.91
CA PHE A 10 -13.43 -2.68 -3.14
C PHE A 10 -14.33 -1.48 -3.47
N ASN A 11 -14.86 -0.80 -2.46
CA ASN A 11 -15.72 0.37 -2.64
C ASN A 11 -14.94 1.69 -2.78
N MET A 12 -13.62 1.68 -2.56
CA MET A 12 -12.80 2.88 -2.71
C MET A 12 -12.44 3.15 -4.18
N LYS A 13 -12.45 4.41 -4.57
CA LYS A 13 -11.99 4.88 -5.89
C LYS A 13 -11.03 6.04 -5.72
N VAL A 14 -10.03 6.12 -6.59
CA VAL A 14 -9.11 7.28 -6.62
C VAL A 14 -9.94 8.53 -6.95
N PRO A 15 -9.85 9.62 -6.16
CA PRO A 15 -10.72 10.81 -6.29
C PRO A 15 -10.61 11.55 -7.64
N ASN A 16 -9.69 11.15 -8.53
CA ASN A 16 -9.49 11.75 -9.85
C ASN A 16 -10.07 10.96 -11.03
N GLN A 17 -10.75 9.83 -10.79
CA GLN A 17 -11.31 9.04 -11.91
C GLN A 17 -12.68 9.53 -12.38
N ASN A 18 -13.42 10.32 -11.58
CA ASN A 18 -14.70 10.93 -11.98
C ASN A 18 -14.79 12.37 -11.47
N ARG A 19 -14.42 13.33 -12.34
CA ARG A 19 -14.78 14.73 -12.11
C ARG A 19 -16.23 14.97 -12.54
N THR A 20 -17.14 14.91 -11.58
CA THR A 20 -18.49 15.50 -11.62
C THR A 20 -18.84 15.79 -10.16
N GLN A 21 -18.52 17.00 -9.68
CA GLN A 21 -19.46 18.11 -9.46
C GLN A 21 -20.62 17.75 -8.52
N ASP A 22 -20.62 18.49 -7.41
CA ASP A 22 -21.70 18.86 -6.50
C ASP A 22 -22.41 17.76 -5.68
N LEU A 23 -22.08 17.70 -4.37
CA LEU A 23 -23.09 17.92 -3.33
C LEU A 23 -22.48 18.28 -1.98
N SER A 24 -23.04 19.31 -1.36
CA SER A 24 -22.77 19.77 0.00
C SER A 24 -23.29 18.78 1.04
N ILE A 25 -22.38 18.19 1.82
CA ILE A 25 -22.75 17.46 3.04
C ILE A 25 -23.17 18.50 4.08
N THR A 26 -24.46 18.60 4.38
CA THR A 26 -24.94 19.33 5.56
C THR A 26 -24.61 18.50 6.80
N THR A 27 -23.53 18.86 7.49
CA THR A 27 -23.15 18.28 8.77
C THR A 27 -24.16 18.68 9.84
N VAL A 28 -25.02 17.75 10.25
CA VAL A 28 -25.81 17.85 11.48
C VAL A 28 -25.29 16.87 12.53
N SER A 29 -24.45 17.39 13.43
CA SER A 29 -24.12 16.86 14.76
C SER A 29 -23.21 15.60 14.84
N PRO A 30 -22.35 15.46 15.88
CA PRO A 30 -21.18 14.57 15.82
C PRO A 30 -21.39 13.11 16.24
N GLU A 31 -22.58 12.64 16.62
CA GLU A 31 -22.66 11.37 17.40
C GLU A 31 -23.41 10.19 16.76
N HIS A 32 -24.18 10.34 15.68
CA HIS A 32 -24.84 9.18 15.06
C HIS A 32 -24.92 9.27 13.53
N VAL A 33 -24.16 8.40 12.85
CA VAL A 33 -24.35 8.15 11.42
C VAL A 33 -25.62 7.31 11.25
N ILE A 34 -26.75 7.99 11.00
CA ILE A 34 -27.99 7.34 10.60
C ILE A 34 -27.88 7.07 9.10
N ILE A 35 -27.68 5.80 8.72
CA ILE A 35 -27.76 5.37 7.31
C ILE A 35 -29.24 5.26 6.97
N THR A 36 -29.83 6.33 6.45
CA THR A 36 -31.14 6.25 5.79
C THR A 36 -30.97 5.43 4.51
N THR A 37 -31.92 4.54 4.25
CA THR A 37 -31.99 3.68 3.05
C THR A 37 -32.37 4.51 1.82
N GLU A 38 -31.58 5.54 1.52
CA GLU A 38 -31.55 6.19 0.22
C GLU A 38 -30.48 5.50 -0.61
N ILE A 39 -30.71 5.37 -1.92
CA ILE A 39 -29.78 4.73 -2.85
C ILE A 39 -28.47 5.51 -2.80
N LEU A 40 -27.50 5.04 -2.00
CA LEU A 40 -26.18 5.64 -1.90
C LEU A 40 -25.57 5.66 -3.29
N THR A 41 -25.18 6.85 -3.76
CA THR A 41 -24.48 6.95 -5.03
C THR A 41 -23.10 6.30 -4.89
N GLU A 42 -22.49 5.90 -6.02
CA GLU A 42 -21.14 5.31 -5.98
C GLU A 42 -20.10 6.23 -5.31
N ASN A 43 -20.29 7.55 -5.37
CA ASN A 43 -19.44 8.53 -4.70
C ASN A 43 -19.66 8.54 -3.18
N ASP A 44 -20.89 8.43 -2.72
CA ASP A 44 -21.19 8.35 -1.28
C ASP A 44 -20.59 7.08 -0.67
N LEU A 45 -20.66 5.97 -1.41
CA LEU A 45 -20.03 4.71 -1.02
C LEU A 45 -18.50 4.83 -0.93
N ASN A 46 -17.87 5.55 -1.86
CA ASN A 46 -16.42 5.81 -1.81
C ASN A 46 -16.04 6.66 -0.59
N ILE A 47 -16.78 7.73 -0.32
CA ILE A 47 -16.52 8.61 0.84
C ILE A 47 -16.71 7.84 2.14
N LEU A 48 -17.77 7.03 2.23
CA LEU A 48 -18.03 6.19 3.40
C LEU A 48 -16.94 5.14 3.60
N ALA A 49 -16.54 4.44 2.53
CA ALA A 49 -15.47 3.44 2.58
C ALA A 49 -14.15 4.06 3.02
N ASN A 50 -13.78 5.22 2.47
CA ASN A 50 -12.61 5.97 2.88
C ASN A 50 -12.69 6.36 4.37
N THR A 51 -13.82 6.90 4.81
CA THR A 51 -14.02 7.32 6.21
C THR A 51 -13.89 6.15 7.18
N ILE A 52 -14.50 5.00 6.86
CA ILE A 52 -14.42 3.78 7.68
C ILE A 52 -12.97 3.25 7.71
N LEU A 53 -12.26 3.28 6.57
CA LEU A 53 -10.86 2.88 6.52
C LEU A 53 -10.03 3.76 7.47
N LYS A 54 -10.21 5.07 7.41
CA LYS A 54 -9.46 6.02 8.23
C LYS A 54 -9.76 5.83 9.71
N ASP A 55 -11.03 5.73 10.10
CA ASP A 55 -11.40 5.52 11.51
C ASP A 55 -10.86 4.17 12.05
N LEU A 56 -10.85 3.12 11.22
CA LEU A 56 -10.25 1.82 11.57
C LEU A 56 -8.74 1.97 11.86
N PHE A 57 -8.00 2.65 10.97
CA PHE A 57 -6.55 2.84 11.13
C PHE A 57 -6.18 3.90 12.17
N CYS A 58 -7.06 4.86 12.48
CA CYS A 58 -6.90 5.79 13.60
C CYS A 58 -6.90 5.09 14.96
N ARG A 59 -7.65 3.98 15.08
CA ARG A 59 -7.81 3.22 16.33
C ARG A 59 -6.92 1.98 16.42
N VAL A 60 -6.11 1.71 15.39
CA VAL A 60 -5.29 0.49 15.34
C VAL A 60 -4.08 0.61 16.28
N HIS A 61 -3.85 -0.42 17.08
CA HIS A 61 -2.64 -0.53 17.88
C HIS A 61 -1.49 -1.11 17.05
N VAL A 62 -0.25 -0.82 17.43
CA VAL A 62 0.95 -1.25 16.69
C VAL A 62 1.02 -2.77 16.46
N ASN A 63 0.51 -3.55 17.41
CA ASN A 63 0.49 -5.02 17.34
C ASN A 63 -0.55 -5.55 16.34
N ASP A 64 -1.59 -4.77 16.05
CA ASP A 64 -2.68 -5.15 15.16
C ASP A 64 -2.45 -4.69 13.71
N ILE A 65 -1.49 -3.78 13.48
CA ILE A 65 -1.11 -3.28 12.14
C ILE A 65 -0.84 -4.43 11.15
N PRO A 66 -0.05 -5.47 11.47
CA PRO A 66 0.17 -6.57 10.54
C PRO A 66 -1.13 -7.30 10.16
N THR A 67 -2.05 -7.43 11.10
CA THR A 67 -3.35 -8.06 10.87
C THR A 67 -4.24 -7.22 9.96
N CYS A 68 -4.09 -5.88 9.98
CA CYS A 68 -4.80 -4.95 9.10
C CYS A 68 -4.19 -4.88 7.69
N ILE A 69 -2.85 -4.74 7.61
CA ILE A 69 -2.14 -4.48 6.37
C ILE A 69 -2.03 -5.74 5.50
N LYS A 70 -1.87 -6.93 6.07
CA LYS A 70 -1.79 -8.18 5.29
C LYS A 70 -3.02 -8.41 4.38
N PRO A 71 -4.27 -8.24 4.86
CA PRO A 71 -5.45 -8.25 4.01
C PRO A 71 -5.44 -7.20 2.89
N VAL A 72 -4.91 -6.00 3.13
CA VAL A 72 -4.73 -4.95 2.10
C VAL A 72 -3.81 -5.46 0.99
N LEU A 73 -2.63 -5.96 1.37
CA LEU A 73 -1.64 -6.50 0.44
C LEU A 73 -2.19 -7.68 -0.36
N ASN A 74 -2.86 -8.62 0.31
CA ASN A 74 -3.49 -9.77 -0.34
C ASN A 74 -4.58 -9.35 -1.33
N HIS A 75 -5.39 -8.35 -0.99
CA HIS A 75 -6.42 -7.85 -1.91
C HIS A 75 -5.79 -7.20 -3.16
N LEU A 76 -4.74 -6.40 -3.00
CA LEU A 76 -4.02 -5.79 -4.12
C LEU A 76 -3.32 -6.85 -5.01
N ASP A 77 -2.76 -7.89 -4.40
CA ASP A 77 -2.14 -9.01 -5.11
C ASP A 77 -3.16 -9.81 -5.92
N LEU A 78 -4.28 -10.21 -5.30
CA LEU A 78 -5.31 -11.05 -5.91
C LEU A 78 -6.04 -10.37 -7.08
N HIS A 79 -6.25 -9.05 -7.00
CA HIS A 79 -6.94 -8.29 -8.04
C HIS A 79 -5.98 -7.60 -9.02
N GLU A 80 -4.69 -7.94 -8.98
CA GLU A 80 -3.65 -7.37 -9.87
C GLU A 80 -3.59 -5.83 -9.86
N LEU A 81 -4.01 -5.21 -8.74
CA LEU A 81 -4.14 -3.76 -8.61
C LEU A 81 -2.78 -3.05 -8.54
N TRP A 82 -1.69 -3.81 -8.35
CA TRP A 82 -0.31 -3.32 -8.48
C TRP A 82 0.09 -2.99 -9.93
N THR A 83 -0.72 -3.31 -10.92
CA THR A 83 -0.46 -2.90 -12.31
C THR A 83 -0.68 -1.40 -12.53
N VAL A 84 -1.63 -0.80 -11.81
CA VAL A 84 -1.97 0.63 -11.86
C VAL A 84 -1.59 1.27 -10.54
N VAL A 85 -0.47 2.00 -10.52
CA VAL A 85 0.15 2.48 -9.28
C VAL A 85 -0.68 3.51 -8.49
N ASP A 86 -1.61 4.21 -9.14
CA ASP A 86 -2.34 5.32 -8.53
C ASP A 86 -3.24 4.86 -7.38
N PHE A 87 -3.88 3.69 -7.53
CA PHE A 87 -4.78 3.15 -6.51
C PHE A 87 -4.06 2.63 -5.26
N PRO A 88 -3.01 1.78 -5.37
CA PRO A 88 -2.17 1.43 -4.23
C PRO A 88 -1.56 2.65 -3.53
N LYS A 89 -1.07 3.65 -4.28
CA LYS A 89 -0.54 4.89 -3.69
C LYS A 89 -1.59 5.63 -2.88
N TYR A 90 -2.80 5.77 -3.42
CA TYR A 90 -3.91 6.43 -2.74
C TYR A 90 -4.26 5.72 -1.42
N ILE A 91 -4.46 4.41 -1.45
CA ILE A 91 -4.80 3.63 -0.25
C ILE A 91 -3.73 3.76 0.82
N PHE A 92 -2.47 3.55 0.46
CA PHE A 92 -1.38 3.62 1.43
C PHE A 92 -1.16 5.05 1.94
N SER A 93 -1.45 6.07 1.14
CA SER A 93 -1.47 7.45 1.61
C SER A 93 -2.56 7.68 2.66
N GLU A 94 -3.80 7.22 2.43
CA GLU A 94 -4.89 7.35 3.40
C GLU A 94 -4.62 6.55 4.68
N ILE A 95 -4.04 5.35 4.57
CA ILE A 95 -3.63 4.54 5.72
C ILE A 95 -2.54 5.27 6.52
N MET A 96 -1.47 5.73 5.86
CA MET A 96 -0.36 6.42 6.52
C MET A 96 -0.82 7.72 7.20
N ASN A 97 -1.77 8.44 6.60
CA ASN A 97 -2.41 9.62 7.19
C ASN A 97 -3.25 9.33 8.44
N SER A 98 -3.74 8.10 8.58
CA SER A 98 -4.69 7.74 9.64
C SER A 98 -4.00 7.07 10.83
N VAL A 99 -2.91 6.36 10.61
CA VAL A 99 -2.18 5.72 11.72
C VAL A 99 -1.39 6.73 12.55
N ASN A 100 -1.15 6.40 13.81
CA ASN A 100 -0.20 7.13 14.63
C ASN A 100 1.20 7.14 13.96
N HIS A 101 1.78 8.33 13.82
CA HIS A 101 3.06 8.54 13.13
C HIS A 101 4.19 7.69 13.71
N TYR A 102 4.20 7.42 15.02
CA TYR A 102 5.20 6.55 15.64
C TYR A 102 5.13 5.09 15.18
N ASN A 103 3.99 4.65 14.64
CA ASN A 103 3.78 3.27 14.18
C ASN A 103 3.94 3.12 12.65
N SER A 104 4.19 4.22 11.93
CA SER A 104 4.31 4.25 10.47
C SER A 104 5.44 3.35 9.93
N TYR A 105 6.53 3.19 10.68
CA TYR A 105 7.65 2.32 10.30
C TYR A 105 7.21 0.85 10.13
N LYS A 106 6.21 0.40 10.91
CA LYS A 106 5.73 -0.98 10.84
C LYS A 106 5.05 -1.28 9.51
N ILE A 107 4.36 -0.28 8.94
CA ILE A 107 3.72 -0.38 7.62
C ILE A 107 4.80 -0.44 6.53
N ILE A 108 5.82 0.41 6.65
CA ILE A 108 6.97 0.42 5.73
C ILE A 108 7.69 -0.93 5.77
N ASP A 109 7.92 -1.49 6.97
CA ASP A 109 8.54 -2.81 7.13
C ASP A 109 7.71 -3.91 6.45
N LEU A 110 6.39 -3.91 6.62
CA LEU A 110 5.51 -4.88 5.96
C LEU A 110 5.53 -4.75 4.43
N LEU A 111 5.60 -3.53 3.90
CA LEU A 111 5.74 -3.30 2.46
C LEU A 111 7.10 -3.76 1.93
N LEU A 112 8.17 -3.57 2.70
CA LEU A 112 9.52 -4.04 2.35
C LEU A 112 9.60 -5.57 2.40
N ASP A 113 9.00 -6.19 3.42
CA ASP A 113 8.86 -7.66 3.49
C ASP A 113 8.10 -8.18 2.26
N HIS A 114 7.02 -7.48 1.87
CA HIS A 114 6.26 -7.80 0.65
C HIS A 114 7.14 -7.74 -0.60
N LEU A 115 7.89 -6.64 -0.78
CA LEU A 115 8.80 -6.46 -1.91
C LEU A 115 9.88 -7.57 -1.96
N GLU A 116 10.39 -7.99 -0.80
CA GLU A 116 11.42 -9.03 -0.70
C GLU A 116 10.89 -10.39 -1.17
N VAL A 117 9.66 -10.76 -0.80
CA VAL A 117 8.99 -12.00 -1.26
C VAL A 117 8.83 -12.03 -2.78
N TYR A 118 8.58 -10.88 -3.41
CA TYR A 118 8.44 -10.76 -4.87
C TYR A 118 9.77 -10.51 -5.59
N SER A 119 10.88 -10.30 -4.87
CA SER A 119 12.18 -9.99 -5.47
C SER A 119 12.72 -11.13 -6.33
N GLU A 120 12.43 -12.37 -5.94
CA GLU A 120 12.90 -13.60 -6.58
C GLU A 120 12.07 -14.03 -7.80
N LYS A 121 10.88 -13.45 -7.99
CA LYS A 121 9.95 -13.83 -9.07
C LYS A 121 10.22 -13.02 -10.35
N LYS A 122 10.51 -13.73 -11.46
CA LYS A 122 10.96 -13.17 -12.74
C LYS A 122 9.91 -12.30 -13.45
N ASP A 123 8.64 -12.64 -13.32
CA ASP A 123 7.59 -12.12 -14.21
C ASP A 123 6.79 -10.93 -13.61
N ILE A 124 7.30 -10.34 -12.53
CA ILE A 124 6.55 -9.39 -11.69
C ILE A 124 7.23 -8.00 -11.66
N LEU A 125 8.08 -7.68 -12.63
CA LEU A 125 8.85 -6.41 -12.65
C LEU A 125 7.98 -5.17 -12.48
N ARG A 126 6.82 -5.12 -13.15
CA ARG A 126 5.88 -3.99 -13.06
C ARG A 126 5.30 -3.83 -11.65
N MET A 127 4.95 -4.92 -11.00
CA MET A 127 4.44 -4.92 -9.63
C MET A 127 5.56 -4.62 -8.62
N LYS A 128 6.80 -5.08 -8.84
CA LYS A 128 7.98 -4.66 -8.05
C LYS A 128 8.17 -3.14 -8.11
N THR A 129 8.12 -2.55 -9.30
CA THR A 129 8.18 -1.10 -9.48
C THR A 129 7.03 -0.39 -8.78
N CYS A 130 5.81 -0.94 -8.85
CA CYS A 130 4.65 -0.38 -8.17
C CYS A 130 4.80 -0.40 -6.64
N ILE A 131 5.17 -1.54 -6.06
CA ILE A 131 5.42 -1.69 -4.62
C ILE A 131 6.51 -0.72 -4.17
N MET A 132 7.60 -0.61 -4.95
CA MET A 132 8.69 0.35 -4.69
C MET A 132 8.20 1.80 -4.68
N GLN A 133 7.33 2.17 -5.62
CA GLN A 133 6.74 3.51 -5.66
C GLN A 133 5.81 3.77 -4.48
N VAL A 134 5.08 2.76 -4.00
CA VAL A 134 4.26 2.88 -2.79
C VAL A 134 5.14 3.04 -1.54
N ILE A 135 6.21 2.24 -1.42
CA ILE A 135 7.20 2.38 -0.32
C ILE A 135 7.78 3.80 -0.31
N HIS A 136 8.14 4.33 -1.48
CA HIS A 136 8.66 5.70 -1.60
C HIS A 136 7.66 6.75 -1.09
N VAL A 137 6.37 6.64 -1.43
CA VAL A 137 5.34 7.55 -0.92
C VAL A 137 5.19 7.43 0.60
N CYS A 138 5.18 6.22 1.15
CA CYS A 138 5.13 6.00 2.59
C CYS A 138 6.36 6.56 3.30
N LEU A 139 7.54 6.47 2.68
CA LEU A 139 8.79 7.00 3.21
C LEU A 139 8.78 8.53 3.26
N ILE A 140 8.30 9.19 2.19
CA ILE A 140 8.09 10.65 2.18
C ILE A 140 7.16 11.05 3.31
N PHE A 141 6.05 10.34 3.48
CA PHE A 141 5.08 10.64 4.53
C PHE A 141 5.68 10.48 5.93
N ALA A 142 6.44 9.40 6.17
CA ALA A 142 7.15 9.22 7.43
C ALA A 142 8.16 10.36 7.65
N ALA A 143 8.87 10.79 6.61
CA ALA A 143 9.84 11.87 6.69
C ALA A 143 9.21 13.22 7.06
N THR A 144 8.04 13.54 6.51
CA THR A 144 7.35 14.80 6.81
C THR A 144 6.75 14.82 8.22
N ASN A 145 6.26 13.68 8.72
CA ASN A 145 5.40 13.67 9.90
C ASN A 145 6.04 13.11 11.17
N THR A 146 7.05 12.24 11.07
CA THR A 146 7.71 11.69 12.27
C THR A 146 8.89 12.53 12.75
N GLY A 147 9.55 13.27 11.86
CA GLY A 147 10.73 14.06 12.22
C GLY A 147 11.92 13.22 12.74
N VAL A 148 11.87 11.88 12.65
CA VAL A 148 12.92 10.98 13.16
C VAL A 148 13.59 10.25 11.99
N GLY A 149 14.84 10.60 11.72
CA GLY A 149 15.64 10.02 10.63
C GLY A 149 15.88 8.50 10.74
N SER A 150 15.61 7.87 11.89
CA SER A 150 15.82 6.43 12.11
C SER A 150 14.90 5.53 11.28
N THR A 151 13.64 5.91 11.12
CA THR A 151 12.66 5.20 10.26
C THR A 151 13.05 5.31 8.79
N ILE A 152 13.45 6.52 8.38
CA ILE A 152 13.85 6.80 7.00
C ILE A 152 15.13 6.04 6.65
N PHE A 153 16.13 6.11 7.54
CA PHE A 153 17.41 5.42 7.36
C PHE A 153 17.21 3.90 7.26
N THR A 154 16.35 3.33 8.09
CA THR A 154 15.99 1.91 8.03
C THR A 154 15.33 1.57 6.69
N GLY A 155 14.37 2.39 6.25
CA GLY A 155 13.72 2.25 4.95
C GLY A 155 14.74 2.26 3.80
N ILE A 156 15.58 3.29 3.72
CA ILE A 156 16.61 3.43 2.68
C ILE A 156 17.61 2.26 2.72
N THR A 157 18.06 1.86 3.92
CA THR A 157 19.00 0.74 4.08
C THR A 157 18.40 -0.57 3.58
N ARG A 158 17.12 -0.83 3.88
CA ARG A 158 16.42 -2.02 3.40
C ARG A 158 16.18 -1.97 1.89
N LEU A 159 15.90 -0.79 1.33
CA LEU A 159 15.82 -0.59 -0.12
C LEU A 159 17.15 -0.88 -0.81
N ILE A 160 18.26 -0.37 -0.28
CA ILE A 160 19.61 -0.65 -0.81
C ILE A 160 19.90 -2.16 -0.77
N LYS A 161 19.57 -2.85 0.33
CA LYS A 161 19.69 -4.31 0.41
C LYS A 161 18.84 -5.03 -0.63
N CYS A 162 17.62 -4.57 -0.89
CA CYS A 162 16.75 -5.14 -1.91
C CYS A 162 17.35 -4.95 -3.32
N LEU A 163 17.93 -3.78 -3.60
CA LEU A 163 18.62 -3.50 -4.86
C LEU A 163 19.89 -4.35 -5.03
N GLU A 164 20.71 -4.47 -3.98
CA GLU A 164 21.92 -5.30 -3.97
C GLU A 164 21.57 -6.77 -4.27
N LYS A 165 20.52 -7.31 -3.63
CA LYS A 165 20.02 -8.66 -3.93
C LYS A 165 19.56 -8.79 -5.38
N SER A 166 18.84 -7.79 -5.91
CA SER A 166 18.38 -7.80 -7.30
C SER A 166 19.55 -7.80 -8.29
N PHE A 167 20.60 -7.00 -8.02
CA PHE A 167 21.81 -6.93 -8.84
C PHE A 167 22.65 -8.22 -8.74
N HIS A 168 22.83 -8.77 -7.54
CA HIS A 168 23.55 -10.03 -7.37
C HIS A 168 22.86 -11.20 -8.07
N ASN A 169 21.52 -11.22 -8.06
CA ASN A 169 20.73 -12.19 -8.80
C ASN A 169 20.94 -12.04 -10.32
N GLU A 170 21.07 -10.82 -10.84
CA GLU A 170 21.42 -10.58 -12.25
C GLU A 170 22.84 -11.07 -12.57
N SER A 171 23.83 -10.77 -11.72
CA SER A 171 25.22 -11.20 -11.89
C SER A 171 25.39 -12.73 -11.87
N ARG A 172 24.71 -13.42 -10.95
CA ARG A 172 24.66 -14.91 -10.93
C ARG A 172 24.04 -15.47 -12.21
N ARG A 173 23.04 -14.78 -12.76
CA ARG A 173 22.33 -15.20 -13.97
C ARG A 173 23.18 -15.03 -15.23
N SER A 174 23.92 -13.93 -15.34
CA SER A 174 24.88 -13.74 -16.43
C SER A 174 25.97 -14.82 -16.42
N LYS A 175 26.42 -15.27 -15.24
CA LYS A 175 27.36 -16.39 -15.13
C LYS A 175 26.71 -17.73 -15.49
N ALA A 176 25.49 -18.00 -15.03
CA ALA A 176 24.78 -19.25 -15.36
C ALA A 176 24.43 -19.38 -16.85
N SER A 177 24.14 -18.27 -17.54
CA SER A 177 23.89 -18.27 -18.98
C SER A 177 25.14 -18.57 -19.80
N VAL A 178 26.33 -18.20 -19.31
CA VAL A 178 27.61 -18.50 -19.97
C VAL A 178 27.96 -19.98 -19.86
N TYR A 179 27.73 -20.60 -18.70
CA TYR A 179 27.99 -22.04 -18.51
C TYR A 179 27.13 -22.95 -19.40
N ILE A 180 25.89 -22.56 -19.73
CA ILE A 180 25.02 -23.36 -20.61
C ILE A 180 25.47 -23.28 -22.08
N GLN A 181 26.20 -22.23 -22.48
CA GLN A 181 26.76 -22.13 -23.84
C GLN A 181 28.04 -22.95 -24.01
N ASP A 182 28.83 -23.15 -22.96
CA ASP A 182 30.06 -23.95 -23.01
C ASP A 182 29.82 -25.47 -22.96
N GLU A 183 28.65 -25.95 -22.51
CA GLU A 183 28.29 -27.40 -22.53
C GLU A 183 27.63 -27.87 -23.85
N GLN A 184 27.38 -26.96 -24.80
CA GLN A 184 26.74 -27.26 -26.09
C GLN A 184 27.72 -27.24 -27.28
N GLN A 185 29.03 -27.19 -27.03
CA GLN A 185 30.08 -27.12 -28.06
C GLN A 185 31.11 -28.24 -27.88
#